data_AF-A0A136K7K2-F1
#
_entry.id   AF-A0A136K7K2-F1
#
_cell.length_a   1.000
_cell.length_b   1.000
_cell.length_c   1.000
_cell.angle_alpha   90.00
_cell.angle_beta   90.00
_cell.angle_gamma   90.00
#
_symmetry.space_group_name_H-M   'P 1'
#
loop_
_entity.id
_entity.type
_entity.pdbx_description
1 polymer ?
#
loop_
_entity_poly.entity_id
_entity_poly.type
_entity_poly.pdbx_seq_one_letter_code
_entity_poly.pdbx_strand_id
1 'polypeptide(L)'
;MATMRGEKIIVRAWGGRPLVRVVWDVCGESVLVTDEQGLESLMAGNDAPMPIGFPFNDVFAYEDSEAGKVLGAYAAGRSPQWSDLHRFKA
;
A
#
# COMPACT_ATOMS: atom_id res chain seq x y z
N MET A 1 11.14 18.12 3.28
CA MET A 1 10.76 16.70 3.42
C MET A 1 9.95 16.34 2.19
N ALA A 2 10.38 15.34 1.42
CA ALA A 2 9.60 14.91 0.27
C ALA A 2 8.26 14.35 0.78
N THR A 3 7.15 14.87 0.29
CA THR A 3 5.82 14.40 0.68
C THR A 3 5.60 13.03 0.03
N MET A 4 5.52 11.97 0.83
CA MET A 4 5.27 10.60 0.35
C MET A 4 3.83 10.36 -0.08
N ARG A 5 2.96 11.35 0.12
CA ARG A 5 1.56 11.32 -0.33
C ARG A 5 1.50 11.05 -1.83
N GLY A 6 0.72 10.05 -2.22
CA GLY A 6 0.58 9.59 -3.61
C GLY A 6 1.56 8.51 -4.02
N GLU A 7 2.55 8.15 -3.18
CA GLU A 7 3.46 7.06 -3.49
C GLU A 7 2.71 5.72 -3.54
N LYS A 8 2.94 4.95 -4.60
CA LYS A 8 2.32 3.63 -4.78
C LYS A 8 3.06 2.61 -3.92
N ILE A 9 2.30 1.75 -3.24
CA ILE A 9 2.80 0.76 -2.30
C ILE A 9 2.00 -0.55 -2.43
N ILE A 10 2.56 -1.62 -1.89
CA ILE A 10 1.86 -2.89 -1.68
C ILE A 10 1.62 -3.05 -0.19
N VAL A 11 0.38 -3.33 0.19
CA VAL A 11 0.04 -3.68 1.59
C VAL A 11 -0.37 -5.14 1.70
N ARG A 12 0.05 -5.77 2.79
CA ARG A 12 -0.40 -7.09 3.20
C ARG A 12 -1.68 -6.95 4.03
N ALA A 13 -2.82 -7.08 3.37
CA ALA A 13 -4.12 -7.04 4.03
C ALA A 13 -4.43 -8.35 4.76
N TRP A 14 -5.56 -8.36 5.48
CA TRP A 14 -6.07 -9.51 6.20
C TRP A 14 -6.11 -10.76 5.31
N GLY A 15 -5.72 -11.91 5.89
CA GLY A 15 -5.60 -13.18 5.16
C GLY A 15 -4.38 -13.26 4.23
N GLY A 16 -3.43 -12.32 4.32
CA GLY A 16 -2.27 -12.29 3.43
C GLY A 16 -2.64 -11.87 2.01
N ARG A 17 -3.70 -11.08 1.83
CA ARG A 17 -4.09 -10.56 0.53
C ARG A 17 -3.23 -9.35 0.16
N PRO A 18 -2.50 -9.38 -0.96
CA PRO A 18 -1.82 -8.18 -1.47
C PRO A 18 -2.83 -7.19 -2.06
N LEU A 19 -2.68 -5.92 -1.68
CA LEU A 19 -3.41 -4.81 -2.27
C LEU A 19 -2.42 -3.73 -2.69
N VAL A 20 -2.59 -3.20 -3.91
CA VAL A 20 -1.87 -2.00 -4.34
C VAL A 20 -2.66 -0.78 -3.88
N ARG A 21 -1.98 0.14 -3.20
CA ARG A 21 -2.57 1.35 -2.62
C ARG A 21 -1.63 2.53 -2.82
N VAL A 22 -2.11 3.72 -2.49
CA VAL A 22 -1.31 4.94 -2.45
C VAL A 22 -1.23 5.46 -1.02
N VAL A 23 -0.09 6.03 -0.67
CA VAL A 23 0.14 6.65 0.63
C VAL A 23 -0.70 7.93 0.74
N TRP A 24 -1.48 8.05 1.80
CA TRP A 24 -2.10 9.30 2.21
C TRP A 24 -1.18 10.07 3.16
N ASP A 25 -0.69 9.41 4.21
CA ASP A 25 0.17 10.02 5.23
C ASP A 25 0.94 8.95 6.01
N VAL A 26 1.93 9.38 6.80
CA VAL A 26 2.67 8.53 7.73
C VAL A 26 2.46 9.07 9.14
N CYS A 27 1.97 8.22 10.05
CA CYS A 27 1.64 8.60 11.41
C CYS A 27 2.21 7.58 12.41
N GLY A 28 3.25 7.98 13.15
CA GLY A 28 3.92 7.10 14.11
C GLY A 28 4.48 5.86 13.43
N GLU A 29 4.01 4.67 13.83
CA GLU A 29 4.43 3.39 13.28
C GLU A 29 3.50 2.85 12.18
N SER A 30 2.63 3.70 11.62
CA SER A 30 1.66 3.31 10.60
C SER A 30 1.72 4.21 9.37
N VAL A 31 1.43 3.60 8.22
CA VAL A 31 1.21 4.28 6.96
C VAL A 31 -0.29 4.30 6.70
N LEU A 32 -0.86 5.49 6.54
CA LEU A 32 -2.24 5.67 6.13
C LEU A 32 -2.31 5.55 4.61
N VAL A 33 -3.20 4.68 4.12
CA VAL A 33 -3.29 4.35 2.70
C VAL A 33 -4.71 4.53 2.19
N THR A 34 -4.83 4.84 0.92
CA THR A 34 -6.11 4.91 0.20
C THR A 34 -5.94 4.38 -1.23
N ASP A 35 -7.00 4.36 -2.02
CA ASP A 35 -6.90 4.12 -3.46
C ASP A 35 -6.68 5.44 -4.23
N GLU A 36 -6.34 5.35 -5.52
CA GLU A 36 -6.01 6.53 -6.34
C GLU A 36 -7.18 7.53 -6.39
N GLN A 37 -8.41 7.03 -6.52
CA GLN A 37 -9.62 7.87 -6.53
C GLN A 37 -9.88 8.56 -5.18
N GLY A 38 -9.67 7.85 -4.08
CA GLY A 38 -9.78 8.37 -2.73
C GLY A 38 -8.74 9.45 -2.46
N LEU A 39 -7.51 9.26 -2.92
CA LEU A 39 -6.46 10.27 -2.84
C LEU A 39 -6.87 11.56 -3.56
N GLU A 40 -7.30 11.45 -4.82
CA GLU A 40 -7.75 12.60 -5.62
C GLU A 40 -8.91 13.34 -4.95
N SER A 41 -9.91 12.59 -4.47
CA SER A 41 -11.10 13.15 -3.81
C SER A 41 -10.74 13.90 -2.53
N LEU A 42 -9.93 13.29 -1.65
CA LEU A 42 -9.50 13.90 -0.40
C LEU A 42 -8.59 15.11 -0.62
N MET A 43 -7.72 15.07 -1.64
CA MET A 43 -6.88 16.21 -2.02
C MET A 43 -7.71 17.38 -2.56
N ALA A 44 -8.83 17.12 -3.21
CA ALA A 44 -9.78 18.12 -3.67
C ALA A 44 -10.72 18.63 -2.55
N GLY A 45 -10.63 18.08 -1.34
CA GLY A 45 -11.51 18.44 -0.22
C GLY A 45 -12.93 17.85 -0.33
N ASN A 46 -13.12 16.84 -1.18
CA ASN A 46 -14.39 16.14 -1.33
C ASN A 46 -14.50 15.00 -0.29
N ASP A 47 -15.74 14.55 -0.05
CA ASP A 47 -15.99 13.36 0.76
C ASP A 47 -15.47 12.10 0.05
N ALA A 48 -14.70 11.30 0.79
CA ALA A 48 -14.24 9.98 0.38
C ALA A 48 -14.07 9.08 1.61
N PRO A 49 -13.96 7.75 1.43
CA PRO A 49 -13.60 6.86 2.53
C PRO A 49 -12.30 7.31 3.20
N MET A 50 -12.30 7.30 4.54
CA MET A 50 -11.13 7.68 5.31
C MET A 50 -9.95 6.73 5.05
N PRO A 51 -8.71 7.25 4.95
CA PRO A 51 -7.51 6.45 4.80
C PRO A 51 -7.36 5.42 5.93
N ILE A 52 -6.90 4.22 5.57
CA ILE A 52 -6.76 3.09 6.48
C ILE A 52 -5.29 2.95 6.89
N GLY A 53 -5.04 2.80 8.19
CA GLY A 53 -3.70 2.58 8.71
C GLY A 53 -3.22 1.14 8.59
N PHE A 54 -2.00 0.97 8.09
CA PHE A 54 -1.25 -0.28 8.12
C PHE A 54 0.06 -0.09 8.89
N PRO A 55 0.47 -1.05 9.73
CA PRO A 55 1.78 -0.99 10.38
C PRO A 55 2.87 -1.13 9.31
N PHE A 56 4.02 -0.49 9.49
CA PHE A 56 5.15 -0.58 8.51
C PHE A 56 5.54 -2.03 8.17
N ASN A 57 5.40 -2.96 9.11
CA ASN A 57 5.66 -4.39 8.91
C ASN A 57 4.70 -5.08 7.93
N ASP A 58 3.67 -4.39 7.45
CA ASP A 58 2.74 -4.85 6.43
C ASP A 58 2.76 -3.99 5.17
N VAL A 59 3.69 -3.03 5.06
CA VAL A 59 3.79 -2.09 3.93
C VAL A 59 5.13 -2.30 3.20
N PHE A 60 5.03 -2.36 1.88
CA PHE A 60 6.14 -2.64 0.98
C PHE A 60 6.17 -1.61 -0.16
N ALA A 61 7.37 -1.28 -0.62
CA ALA A 61 7.56 -0.42 -1.78
C ALA A 61 6.93 -1.08 -3.02
N TYR A 62 6.40 -0.26 -3.93
CA TYR A 62 5.88 -0.76 -5.18
C TYR A 62 6.98 -0.76 -6.25
N GLU A 63 7.29 -1.94 -6.74
CA GLU A 63 8.16 -2.18 -7.90
C GLU A 63 7.40 -3.08 -8.87
N ASP A 64 7.24 -2.69 -10.15
CA ASP A 64 6.37 -3.40 -11.09
C ASP A 64 6.70 -4.91 -11.20
N SER A 65 7.99 -5.22 -11.21
CA SER A 65 8.47 -6.61 -11.31
C SER A 65 8.15 -7.45 -10.07
N GLU A 66 8.11 -6.83 -8.89
CA GLU A 66 7.83 -7.49 -7.62
C GLU A 66 6.32 -7.59 -7.37
N ALA A 67 5.59 -6.51 -7.67
CA ALA A 67 4.14 -6.45 -7.60
C ALA A 67 3.49 -7.56 -8.43
N GLY A 68 3.96 -7.74 -9.67
CA GLY A 68 3.46 -8.79 -10.56
C GLY A 68 3.60 -10.21 -9.99
N LYS A 69 4.73 -10.49 -9.31
CA LYS A 69 4.97 -11.81 -8.68
C LYS A 69 4.03 -12.06 -7.51
N VAL A 70 3.86 -11.08 -6.64
CA VAL A 70 3.05 -11.21 -5.41
C VAL A 70 1.56 -11.28 -5.76
N LEU A 71 1.09 -10.41 -6.63
CA LEU A 71 -0.29 -10.42 -7.11
C LEU A 71 -0.60 -11.71 -7.88
N GLY A 72 0.32 -12.14 -8.76
CA GLY A 72 0.18 -13.38 -9.53
C GLY A 72 0.21 -14.64 -8.67
N ALA A 73 1.06 -14.68 -7.63
CA ALA A 73 1.09 -15.79 -6.68
C ALA A 73 -0.26 -15.92 -5.95
N TYR A 74 -0.76 -14.81 -5.39
CA TYR A 74 -2.06 -14.79 -4.71
C TYR A 74 -3.21 -15.21 -5.64
N ALA A 75 -3.26 -14.67 -6.86
CA ALA A 75 -4.28 -15.01 -7.85
C ALA A 75 -4.25 -16.49 -8.26
N ALA A 76 -3.06 -17.12 -8.23
CA ALA A 76 -2.89 -18.55 -8.48
C ALA A 76 -3.16 -19.43 -7.24
N GLY A 77 -3.65 -18.86 -6.12
CA GLY A 77 -3.91 -19.58 -4.88
C GLY A 77 -2.64 -19.97 -4.09
N ARG A 78 -1.49 -19.39 -4.43
CA ARG A 78 -0.22 -19.59 -3.72
C ARG A 78 0.00 -18.47 -2.70
N SER A 79 0.67 -18.79 -1.60
CA SER A 79 1.10 -17.77 -0.63
C SER A 79 2.14 -16.85 -1.26
N PRO A 80 1.96 -15.52 -1.23
CA PRO A 80 2.97 -14.60 -1.72
C PRO A 80 4.24 -14.62 -0.88
N GLN A 81 5.41 -14.49 -1.51
CA GLN A 81 6.70 -14.41 -0.85
C GLN A 81 6.99 -12.97 -0.43
N TRP A 82 6.49 -12.59 0.74
CA TRP A 82 6.64 -11.22 1.27
C TRP A 82 8.07 -10.82 1.62
N SER A 83 8.94 -11.80 1.88
CA SER A 83 10.37 -11.58 2.13
C SER A 83 11.12 -11.04 0.93
N ASP A 84 10.57 -11.24 -0.27
CA ASP A 84 11.19 -10.86 -1.53
C ASP A 84 10.86 -9.41 -1.90
N LEU A 85 9.95 -8.77 -1.16
CA LEU A 85 9.56 -7.38 -1.34
C LEU A 85 10.41 -6.44 -0.50
N HIS A 86 10.73 -5.28 -1.07
CA HIS A 86 11.35 -4.20 -0.32
C HIS A 86 10.37 -3.58 0.68
N ARG A 87 10.81 -3.42 1.93
CA ARG A 87 10.02 -2.70 2.94
C ARG A 87 9.89 -1.23 2.56
N PHE A 88 8.68 -0.69 2.72
CA PHE A 88 8.46 0.74 2.58
C PHE A 88 9.24 1.49 3.68
N LYS A 89 9.94 2.57 3.31
CA LYS A 89 10.74 3.40 4.21
C LYS A 89 10.24 4.84 4.11
N ALA A 90 9.81 5.39 5.23
CA ALA A 90 9.39 6.77 5.36
C ALA A 90 10.57 7.77 5.50
#